data_AF-B6VUR3-F1
#
_entry.id   AF-B6VUR3-F1
#
_cell.length_a   1.000
_cell.length_b   1.000
_cell.length_c   1.000
_cell.angle_alpha   90.00
_cell.angle_beta   90.00
_cell.angle_gamma   90.00
#
_symmetry.space_group_name_H-M   'P 1'
#
loop_
_entity.id
_entity.type
_entity.pdbx_description
1 polymer ?
#
loop_
_entity_poly.entity_id
_entity_poly.type
_entity_poly.pdbx_seq_one_letter_code
_entity_poly.pdbx_strand_id
1 'polypeptide(L)' 'MMVTPLFIGGIGMQEVLLIVLVVLLFFGGKKIPELMKGIGKGVRSFKEGMNNVEKEIDEIKDIEQKG' A
#
# COMPACT_ATOMS: atom_id res chain seq x y z
N MET A 1 36.83 -20.90 6.76
CA MET A 1 35.35 -20.80 6.86
C MET A 1 35.05 -19.64 7.80
N MET A 2 34.86 -18.44 7.26
CA MET A 2 34.51 -17.24 8.05
C MET A 2 33.05 -16.93 7.78
N VAL A 3 32.24 -16.99 8.84
CA VAL A 3 30.92 -16.37 8.88
C VAL A 3 31.16 -14.86 8.98
N THR A 4 31.19 -14.18 7.84
CA THR A 4 31.10 -12.72 7.82
C THR A 4 29.75 -12.34 8.41
N PRO A 5 29.70 -11.54 9.50
CA PRO A 5 28.43 -11.04 9.99
C PRO A 5 27.84 -10.16 8.88
N LEU A 6 26.75 -10.64 8.27
CA LEU A 6 26.00 -9.95 7.20
C LEU A 6 25.65 -8.49 7.55
N PHE A 7 25.67 -8.15 8.83
CA PHE A 7 25.28 -6.86 9.42
C PHE A 7 26.04 -5.61 8.94
N ILE A 8 27.16 -5.72 8.21
CA ILE A 8 28.00 -4.55 7.83
C ILE A 8 27.87 -4.17 6.34
N GLY A 9 27.14 -4.95 5.52
CA GLY A 9 27.11 -4.76 4.05
C GLY A 9 25.87 -4.06 3.47
N GLY A 10 24.86 -3.75 4.28
CA GLY A 10 23.53 -3.35 3.81
C GLY A 10 22.51 -4.48 3.98
N ILE A 11 21.23 -4.14 3.99
CA ILE A 11 20.16 -5.14 4.19
C ILE A 11 20.10 -6.04 2.95
N GLY A 12 20.70 -7.23 3.07
CA GLY A 12 20.62 -8.28 2.08
C GLY A 12 19.27 -8.99 2.11
N MET A 13 18.99 -9.75 1.06
CA MET A 13 17.77 -10.57 0.93
C MET A 13 17.52 -11.47 2.15
N GLN A 14 18.60 -11.95 2.76
CA GLN A 14 18.55 -12.83 3.93
C GLN A 14 18.05 -12.11 5.19
N GLU A 15 18.44 -10.86 5.42
CA GLU A 15 17.93 -10.07 6.56
C GLU A 15 16.48 -9.63 6.35
N VAL A 16 16.09 -9.26 5.12
CA VAL A 16 14.69 -8.97 4.80
C VAL A 16 13.82 -10.20 5.08
N LEU A 17 14.24 -11.39 4.64
CA LEU A 17 13.53 -12.64 4.92
C LEU A 17 13.39 -12.90 6.42
N LEU A 18 14.44 -12.64 7.20
CA LEU A 18 14.43 -12.85 8.66
C LEU A 18 13.48 -11.85 9.35
N ILE A 19 13.48 -10.58 8.94
CA ILE A 19 12.53 -9.57 9.43
C ILE A 19 11.10 -9.97 9.08
N VAL A 20 10.83 -10.35 7.83
CA VAL A 20 9.50 -10.80 7.39
C VAL A 20 9.06 -12.04 8.18
N LEU A 21 9.96 -12.97 8.46
CA LEU A 21 9.66 -14.15 9.27
C LEU A 21 9.29 -13.78 10.72
N VAL A 22 10.04 -12.87 11.35
CA VAL A 22 9.72 -12.35 12.69
C VAL A 22 8.36 -11.66 12.68
N VAL A 23 8.11 -10.74 11.75
CA VAL A 23 6.81 -10.06 11.60
C VAL A 23 5.68 -11.07 11.37
N LEU A 24 5.90 -12.11 10.57
CA LEU A 24 4.94 -13.19 10.34
C LEU A 24 4.66 -14.01 11.60
N LEU A 25 5.64 -14.22 12.48
CA LEU A 25 5.42 -14.92 13.75
C LEU A 25 4.60 -14.07 14.74
N PHE A 26 4.89 -12.77 14.83
CA PHE A 26 4.17 -11.86 15.74
C PHE A 26 2.76 -11.52 15.25
N PHE A 27 2.60 -11.18 13.97
CA PHE A 27 1.32 -10.77 13.39
C PHE A 27 0.54 -11.94 12.78
N GLY A 28 1.19 -13.07 12.47
CA GLY A 28 0.59 -14.19 11.76
C GLY A 28 0.49 -13.95 10.25
N GLY A 29 0.61 -15.02 9.45
CA GLY A 29 0.50 -14.97 7.99
C GLY A 29 -0.84 -14.48 7.42
N LYS A 30 -1.88 -14.39 8.26
CA LYS A 30 -3.22 -13.95 7.84
C LYS A 30 -3.46 -12.46 8.01
N LYS A 31 -2.80 -11.78 8.97
CA LYS A 31 -3.02 -10.35 9.23
C LYS A 31 -2.47 -9.45 8.13
N ILE A 32 -1.29 -9.77 7.57
CA ILE A 32 -0.69 -8.96 6.50
C ILE A 32 -1.62 -8.91 5.25
N PRO A 33 -2.11 -10.05 4.70
CA PRO A 33 -3.05 -10.02 3.57
C PRO A 33 -4.39 -9.36 3.89
N GLU A 34 -4.90 -9.52 5.11
CA GLU A 34 -6.16 -8.92 5.55
C GLU A 34 -6.07 -7.40 5.61
N LEU A 35 -4.98 -6.87 6.17
CA LEU A 35 -4.68 -5.43 6.18
C LEU A 35 -4.49 -4.89 4.76
N MET A 36 -3.74 -5.60 3.90
CA MET A 36 -3.58 -5.20 2.49
C MET A 36 -4.92 -5.14 1.75
N LYS A 37 -5.80 -6.11 1.97
CA LYS A 37 -7.16 -6.10 1.38
C LYS A 37 -7.98 -4.92 1.90
N GLY A 38 -7.90 -4.61 3.19
CA GLY A 38 -8.57 -3.44 3.78
C GLY A 38 -8.08 -2.12 3.19
N ILE A 39 -6.76 -1.92 3.15
CA ILE A 39 -6.14 -0.73 2.55
C ILE A 39 -6.47 -0.64 1.06
N GLY A 40 -6.37 -1.74 0.31
CA GLY A 40 -6.66 -1.76 -1.12
C GLY A 40 -8.12 -1.38 -1.44
N LYS A 41 -9.08 -1.85 -0.63
CA LYS A 41 -10.47 -1.42 -0.75
C LYS A 41 -10.64 0.06 -0.43
N GLY A 42 -10.04 0.55 0.65
CA GLY A 42 -10.10 1.95 1.05
C GLY A 42 -9.53 2.90 -0.02
N VAL A 43 -8.34 2.59 -0.55
CA VAL A 43 -7.71 3.38 -1.62
C VAL A 43 -8.58 3.37 -2.88
N ARG A 44 -9.18 2.23 -3.23
CA ARG A 44 -10.07 2.14 -4.38
C ARG A 44 -11.33 3.00 -4.23
N SER A 45 -12.03 2.87 -3.10
CA SER A 45 -13.23 3.67 -2.83
C SER A 45 -12.92 5.16 -2.74
N PHE A 46 -11.75 5.53 -2.19
CA PHE A 46 -11.29 6.91 -2.17
C PHE A 46 -11.08 7.46 -3.60
N LYS A 47 -10.40 6.70 -4.46
CA LYS A 47 -10.17 7.11 -5.85
C LYS A 47 -11.46 7.19 -6.66
N GLU A 48 -12.39 6.26 -6.47
CA GLU A 48 -13.71 6.29 -7.11
C GLU A 48 -14.52 7.52 -6.67
N GLY A 49 -14.51 7.85 -5.38
CA GLY A 49 -15.16 9.06 -4.85
C GLY A 49 -14.57 10.34 -5.44
N MET A 50 -13.23 10.46 -5.49
CA MET A 50 -12.57 11.62 -6.10
C MET A 50 -12.93 11.81 -7.57
N ASN A 51 -12.93 10.73 -8.36
CA ASN A 51 -13.27 10.80 -9.77
C ASN A 51 -14.71 11.25 -10.02
N ASN A 52 -15.65 10.85 -9.16
CA ASN A 52 -17.04 11.29 -9.27
C ASN A 52 -17.19 12.78 -8.97
N VAL A 53 -16.50 13.27 -7.92
CA VAL A 53 -16.48 14.70 -7.58
C VAL A 53 -15.86 15.53 -8.71
N GLU A 54 -14.77 15.05 -9.33
CA GLU A 54 -14.14 15.75 -10.47
C GLU A 54 -15.10 15.86 -11.66
N LYS A 55 -15.84 14.78 -11.98
CA LYS A 55 -16.86 14.81 -13.03
C LYS A 55 -18.02 15.75 -12.73
N GLU A 56 -18.54 15.76 -11.51
CA GLU A 56 -19.59 16.69 -11.10
C GLU A 56 -19.13 18.15 -11.24
N ILE A 57 -17.89 18.45 -10.86
CA ILE A 57 -17.30 19.78 -11.01
C ILE A 57 -17.17 20.18 -12.48
N ASP A 58 -16.75 19.26 -13.36
CA ASP A 58 -16.62 19.53 -14.79
C ASP A 58 -17.99 19.69 -15.47
N GLU A 59 -18.99 18.90 -15.09
CA GLU A 59 -20.37 19.05 -15.57
C GLU A 59 -20.97 20.40 -15.17
N ILE A 60 -20.73 20.88 -13.94
CA ILE A 60 -21.19 22.20 -13.48
C ILE A 60 -20.52 23.33 -14.29
N LYS A 61 -19.22 23.23 -14.54
CA LYS A 61 -18.49 24.23 -15.36
C LYS A 61 -18.99 24.29 -16.80
N ASP A 62 -19.32 23.14 -17.39
CA ASP A 62 -19.85 23.07 -18.76
C ASP A 62 -21.27 23.69 -18.87
N ILE A 63 -22.05 23.68 -17.79
CA ILE A 63 -23.36 24.33 -17.72
C ILE A 63 -23.22 25.85 -17.57
N GLU A 64 -22.30 26.33 -16.72
CA GLU A 64 -22.04 27.78 -16.56
C GLU A 64 -21.44 28.43 -17.81
N GLN A 65 -20.67 27.71 -18.63
CA GLN A 65 -20.10 28.28 -19.86
C GLN A 65 -21.06 28.34 -21.06
N LYS A 66 -22.24 27.70 -20.98
CA LYS A 66 -23.23 27.65 -22.06
C LYS A 66 -24.49 28.49 -21.80
N GLY A 67 -24.63 29.08 -20.61
CA GLY A 67 -25.68 30.06 -20.27
C GLY A 67 -25.19 31.49 -20.44
#